data_AF-A0A9Y6SQ87-F1
#
_entry.id   AF-A0A9Y6SQ87-F1
#
_cell.length_a   1.000
_cell.length_b   1.000
_cell.length_c   1.000
_cell.angle_alpha   90.00
_cell.angle_beta   90.00
_cell.angle_gamma   90.00
#
_symmetry.space_group_name_H-M   'P 1'
#
loop_
_entity.id
_entity.type
_entity.pdbx_description
1 polymer ?
#
loop_
_entity_poly.entity_id
_entity_poly.type
_entity_poly.pdbx_seq_one_letter_code
_entity_poly.pdbx_strand_id
1 'polypeptide(L)'
;MDINPLLLLMLLWSSEFMRLVGGASRCAGTLELKHLGEWRRATSGDVSIKDAADSVRLLNGTSLCSGRLEVNYNQSNQSKQSWTSVCEDHFDQQDAEVVCRELGCGPPSALQGALHGDMGAPVWSKEFQCEGHESTLLDCRSSNSTRSSCSPGKAVGLTCSEPIRLVGGASRCAGTLEIKLGEWRPVDGDNWALREAAVACKQLDCGSALAIEHRKSSDRPVWRIQHDFVKSRFSLREFVIPVNSSSTVDLTCSGNHITSSFVT
;
A
#
# COMPACT_ATOMS: atom_id res chain seq x y z
N MET A 1 16.74 -28.82 -23.13
CA MET A 1 15.56 -29.38 -22.43
C MET A 1 14.77 -28.20 -21.94
N ASP A 2 13.79 -27.76 -22.73
CA ASP A 2 12.99 -26.58 -22.44
C ASP A 2 12.03 -26.89 -21.29
N ILE A 3 12.26 -26.24 -20.16
CA ILE A 3 11.38 -26.34 -19.00
C ILE A 3 10.16 -25.47 -19.28
N ASN A 4 9.01 -26.12 -19.39
CA ASN A 4 7.72 -25.47 -19.63
C ASN A 4 7.44 -24.43 -18.52
N PRO A 5 7.21 -23.14 -18.86
CA PRO A 5 7.00 -22.07 -17.88
C PRO A 5 5.75 -22.27 -17.00
N LEU A 6 4.81 -23.14 -17.41
CA LEU A 6 3.67 -23.55 -16.56
C LEU A 6 4.09 -24.46 -15.40
N LEU A 7 5.20 -25.19 -15.54
CA LEU A 7 5.75 -26.02 -14.45
C LEU A 7 6.41 -25.16 -13.36
N LEU A 8 6.90 -23.97 -13.71
CA LEU A 8 7.51 -23.02 -12.77
C LEU A 8 6.45 -22.34 -11.88
N LEU A 9 5.25 -22.10 -12.43
CA LEU A 9 4.13 -21.49 -11.71
C LEU A 9 3.49 -22.45 -10.69
N MET A 10 3.53 -23.76 -10.93
CA MET A 10 3.03 -24.76 -9.97
C MET A 10 3.96 -25.02 -8.77
N LEU A 11 5.21 -24.54 -8.80
CA LEU A 11 6.20 -24.76 -7.72
C LEU A 11 6.25 -23.65 -6.66
N LEU A 12 5.47 -22.57 -6.82
CA LEU A 12 5.56 -21.38 -5.96
C LEU A 12 4.78 -21.45 -4.64
N TRP A 13 4.22 -22.60 -4.27
CA TRP A 13 3.51 -22.78 -2.99
C TRP A 13 3.93 -24.07 -2.25
N SER A 14 5.22 -24.42 -2.31
CA SER A 14 5.79 -25.45 -1.43
C SER A 14 6.90 -24.87 -0.57
N SER A 15 6.83 -25.08 0.75
CA SER A 15 7.91 -24.81 1.72
C SER A 15 9.21 -25.58 1.44
N GLU A 16 9.26 -26.39 0.37
CA GLU A 16 10.40 -27.20 -0.01
C GLU A 16 11.48 -26.46 -0.79
N PHE A 17 11.20 -25.29 -1.38
CA PHE A 17 12.13 -24.58 -2.27
C PHE A 17 12.64 -23.24 -1.73
N MET A 18 11.99 -22.68 -0.72
CA MET A 18 12.33 -21.38 -0.17
C MET A 18 12.14 -21.39 1.35
N ARG A 19 13.11 -20.86 2.08
CA ARG A 19 13.03 -20.73 3.53
C ARG A 19 13.65 -19.43 4.01
N LEU A 20 13.13 -18.93 5.13
CA LEU A 20 13.68 -17.80 5.85
C LEU A 20 14.40 -18.33 7.09
N VAL A 21 15.70 -18.07 7.23
CA VAL A 21 16.51 -18.58 8.36
C VAL A 21 17.12 -17.45 9.18
N GLY A 22 17.26 -17.69 10.48
CA GLY A 22 18.10 -16.88 11.38
C GLY A 22 17.59 -15.47 11.67
N GLY A 23 16.30 -15.19 11.50
CA GLY A 23 15.74 -13.90 11.91
C GLY A 23 14.72 -13.98 13.04
N ALA A 24 14.41 -12.82 13.60
CA ALA A 24 13.67 -12.67 14.85
C ALA A 24 12.15 -12.90 14.70
N SER A 25 11.65 -13.13 13.48
CA SER A 25 10.23 -13.34 13.20
C SER A 25 10.03 -14.21 11.97
N ARG A 26 8.77 -14.55 11.69
CA ARG A 26 8.37 -15.36 10.51
C ARG A 26 8.61 -14.65 9.17
N CYS A 27 8.90 -13.35 9.20
CA CYS A 27 9.06 -12.50 8.02
C CYS A 27 10.42 -11.77 8.02
N ALA A 28 11.30 -12.04 8.98
CA ALA A 28 12.64 -11.49 9.05
C ALA A 28 13.66 -12.63 9.06
N GLY A 29 14.72 -12.52 8.25
CA GLY A 29 15.79 -13.51 8.18
C GLY A 29 16.53 -13.46 6.85
N THR A 30 17.49 -14.37 6.70
CA THR A 30 18.15 -14.60 5.42
C THR A 30 17.27 -15.50 4.58
N LEU A 31 16.91 -15.05 3.38
CA LEU A 31 16.18 -15.86 2.42
C LEU A 31 17.14 -16.86 1.78
N GLU A 32 16.79 -18.14 1.83
CA GLU A 32 17.50 -19.21 1.17
C GLU A 32 16.60 -19.93 0.17
N LEU A 33 17.16 -20.19 -1.00
CA LEU A 33 16.51 -20.90 -2.10
C LEU A 33 17.18 -22.26 -2.26
N LYS A 34 16.37 -23.29 -2.50
CA LYS A 34 16.86 -24.66 -2.74
C LYS A 34 17.14 -24.85 -4.22
N HIS A 35 18.40 -25.07 -4.57
CA HIS A 35 18.85 -25.35 -5.94
C HIS A 35 19.58 -26.68 -5.98
N LEU A 36 19.10 -27.63 -6.78
CA LEU A 36 19.65 -28.99 -6.91
C LEU A 36 19.81 -29.72 -5.56
N GLY A 37 18.90 -29.50 -4.62
CA GLY A 37 18.92 -30.13 -3.29
C GLY A 37 19.73 -29.37 -2.23
N GLU A 38 20.53 -28.37 -2.62
CA GLU A 38 21.31 -27.54 -1.71
C GLU A 38 20.62 -26.20 -1.42
N TRP A 39 20.76 -25.70 -0.19
CA TRP A 39 20.26 -24.37 0.19
C TRP A 39 21.31 -23.31 -0.10
N ARG A 40 20.90 -22.23 -0.78
CA ARG A 40 21.77 -21.09 -1.12
C ARG A 40 21.13 -19.79 -0.69
N ARG A 41 21.93 -18.87 -0.15
CA ARG A 41 21.48 -17.52 0.18
C ARG A 41 21.05 -16.80 -1.10
N ALA A 42 19.83 -16.30 -1.12
CA ALA A 42 19.34 -15.44 -2.18
C ALA A 42 20.03 -14.06 -2.13
N THR A 43 20.45 -13.56 -3.28
CA THR A 43 20.90 -12.18 -3.47
C THR A 43 19.81 -11.35 -4.16
N SER A 44 19.97 -10.03 -4.25
CA SER A 44 18.96 -9.17 -4.89
C SER A 44 18.75 -9.46 -6.39
N GLY A 45 19.67 -10.19 -7.03
CA GLY A 45 19.53 -10.64 -8.41
C GLY A 45 18.74 -11.94 -8.57
N ASP A 46 18.62 -12.73 -7.50
CA ASP A 46 17.95 -14.04 -7.52
C ASP A 46 16.45 -13.92 -7.25
N VAL A 47 16.01 -12.79 -6.67
CA VAL A 47 14.64 -12.56 -6.22
C VAL A 47 14.17 -11.18 -6.67
N SER A 48 13.18 -11.15 -7.56
CA SER A 48 12.38 -9.94 -7.79
C SER A 48 11.30 -9.86 -6.73
N ILE A 49 11.50 -9.00 -5.72
CA ILE A 49 10.43 -8.55 -4.86
C ILE A 49 9.63 -7.55 -5.68
N LYS A 50 8.48 -7.96 -6.20
CA LYS A 50 7.51 -7.01 -6.75
C LYS A 50 6.88 -6.32 -5.55
N ASP A 51 7.10 -5.02 -5.42
CA ASP A 51 6.35 -4.26 -4.44
C ASP A 51 4.88 -4.28 -4.90
N ALA A 52 3.95 -4.38 -3.95
CA ALA A 52 2.53 -4.46 -4.28
C ALA A 52 2.01 -3.18 -5.00
N ALA A 53 2.80 -2.11 -5.07
CA ALA A 53 2.53 -0.89 -5.84
C ALA A 53 3.06 -0.92 -7.29
N ASP A 54 3.69 -2.01 -7.74
CA ASP A 54 4.26 -2.07 -9.09
C ASP A 54 3.21 -2.28 -10.19
N SER A 55 2.03 -2.78 -9.81
CA SER A 55 0.92 -3.11 -10.71
C SER A 55 -0.19 -2.04 -10.69
N VAL A 56 -0.44 -1.41 -9.55
CA VAL A 56 -1.45 -0.36 -9.36
C VAL A 56 -0.93 0.83 -8.56
N ARG A 57 -1.45 2.02 -8.83
CA ARG A 57 -1.19 3.22 -8.04
C ARG A 57 -2.42 4.12 -7.94
N LEU A 58 -2.50 4.87 -6.85
CA LEU A 58 -3.49 5.94 -6.65
C LEU A 58 -2.81 7.31 -6.76
N LEU A 59 -3.35 8.19 -7.60
CA LEU A 59 -2.81 9.52 -7.84
C LEU A 59 -3.82 10.62 -7.50
N ASN A 60 -3.31 11.82 -7.18
CA ASN A 60 -4.11 13.02 -6.90
C ASN A 60 -5.16 12.84 -5.77
N GLY A 61 -4.92 11.92 -4.84
CA GLY A 61 -5.76 11.78 -3.65
C GLY A 61 -5.18 12.51 -2.44
N THR A 62 -5.78 12.23 -1.28
CA THR A 62 -5.36 12.80 0.00
C THR A 62 -4.30 11.97 0.72
N SER A 63 -3.91 10.82 0.17
CA SER A 63 -2.96 9.87 0.77
C SER A 63 -2.50 8.85 -0.28
N LEU A 64 -1.61 7.92 0.11
CA LEU A 64 -1.26 6.75 -0.72
C LEU A 64 -2.43 5.76 -0.91
N CYS A 65 -3.49 5.89 -0.13
CA CYS A 65 -4.65 5.00 -0.09
C CYS A 65 -5.91 5.64 -0.68
N SER A 66 -5.76 6.80 -1.34
CA SER A 66 -6.86 7.49 -2.01
C SER A 66 -6.39 8.12 -3.31
N GLY A 67 -7.28 8.22 -4.30
CA GLY A 67 -7.02 8.93 -5.55
C GLY A 67 -7.54 8.21 -6.78
N ARG A 68 -7.14 8.71 -7.95
CA ARG A 68 -7.41 8.11 -9.26
C ARG A 68 -6.58 6.83 -9.43
N LEU A 69 -7.25 5.73 -9.78
CA LEU A 69 -6.61 4.44 -10.01
C LEU A 69 -5.96 4.37 -11.39
N GLU A 70 -4.66 4.06 -11.41
CA GLU A 70 -3.93 3.70 -12.60
C GLU A 70 -3.31 2.30 -12.47
N VAL A 71 -3.37 1.53 -13.55
CA VAL A 71 -2.79 0.19 -13.66
C VAL A 71 -1.60 0.22 -14.62
N ASN A 72 -0.54 -0.51 -14.27
CA ASN A 72 0.64 -0.65 -15.11
C ASN A 72 0.55 -1.93 -15.95
N TYR A 73 0.26 -1.77 -17.23
CA TYR A 73 0.19 -2.88 -18.18
C TYR A 73 1.45 -2.91 -19.04
N ASN A 74 2.52 -3.53 -18.53
CA ASN A 74 3.67 -3.98 -19.31
C ASN A 74 4.53 -4.94 -18.46
N GLN A 75 4.46 -6.24 -18.76
CA GLN A 75 5.21 -7.28 -18.04
C GLN A 75 6.24 -8.04 -18.89
N SER A 76 6.52 -7.62 -20.14
CA SER A 76 7.51 -8.30 -20.98
C SER A 76 8.62 -7.36 -21.48
N ASN A 77 9.81 -7.47 -20.87
CA ASN A 77 11.14 -7.12 -21.40
C ASN A 77 11.35 -5.75 -22.08
N GLN A 78 10.55 -4.73 -21.77
CA GLN A 78 10.77 -3.38 -22.27
C GLN A 78 10.77 -2.39 -21.11
N SER A 79 11.82 -1.58 -21.03
CA SER A 79 12.16 -0.63 -19.98
C SER A 79 11.20 0.56 -19.85
N LYS A 80 9.95 0.45 -20.32
CA LYS A 80 8.95 1.52 -20.27
C LYS A 80 7.64 1.01 -19.69
N GLN A 81 7.45 1.28 -18.40
CA GLN A 81 6.16 1.13 -17.72
C GLN A 81 5.13 2.03 -18.41
N SER A 82 3.93 1.51 -18.66
CA SER A 82 2.84 2.25 -19.27
C SER A 82 1.64 2.21 -18.33
N TRP A 83 1.35 3.36 -17.72
CA TRP A 83 0.26 3.53 -16.77
C TRP A 83 -1.02 3.96 -17.49
N THR A 84 -2.13 3.32 -17.13
CA THR A 84 -3.42 3.50 -17.78
C THR A 84 -4.49 3.72 -16.71
N SER A 85 -5.36 4.72 -16.87
CA SER A 85 -6.47 4.95 -15.93
C SER A 85 -7.52 3.85 -16.04
N VAL A 86 -8.10 3.42 -14.93
CA VAL A 86 -9.17 2.42 -14.94
C VAL A 86 -10.54 3.09 -15.12
N CYS A 87 -11.39 2.54 -15.99
CA CYS A 87 -12.71 3.10 -16.26
C CYS A 87 -13.67 2.88 -15.08
N GLU A 88 -14.44 3.90 -14.70
CA GLU A 88 -15.45 3.78 -13.63
C GLU A 88 -16.55 2.77 -13.95
N ASP A 89 -16.96 2.66 -15.22
CA ASP A 89 -18.08 1.80 -15.63
C ASP A 89 -17.70 0.30 -15.63
N HIS A 90 -16.40 0.01 -15.53
CA HIS A 90 -15.79 -1.33 -15.63
C HIS A 90 -15.00 -1.73 -14.37
N PHE A 91 -15.27 -1.06 -13.24
CA PHE A 91 -14.60 -1.29 -11.97
C PHE A 91 -15.64 -1.37 -10.86
N ASP A 92 -15.70 -2.52 -10.19
CA ASP A 92 -16.69 -2.77 -9.14
C ASP A 92 -16.08 -2.84 -7.73
N GLN A 93 -16.91 -3.25 -6.77
CA GLN A 93 -16.53 -3.34 -5.37
C GLN A 93 -15.50 -4.45 -5.12
N GLN A 94 -15.57 -5.56 -5.84
CA GLN A 94 -14.65 -6.69 -5.71
C GLN A 94 -13.28 -6.32 -6.26
N ASP A 95 -13.23 -5.61 -7.37
CA ASP A 95 -11.98 -5.05 -7.90
C ASP A 95 -11.35 -4.08 -6.89
N ALA A 96 -12.16 -3.25 -6.23
CA ALA A 96 -11.72 -2.33 -5.19
C ALA A 96 -11.12 -3.04 -3.97
N GLU A 97 -11.68 -4.18 -3.56
CA GLU A 97 -11.14 -5.01 -2.47
C GLU A 97 -9.76 -5.54 -2.79
N VAL A 98 -9.55 -6.03 -4.02
CA VAL A 98 -8.24 -6.49 -4.48
C VAL A 98 -7.24 -5.35 -4.48
N VAL A 99 -7.58 -4.19 -5.06
CA VAL A 99 -6.67 -3.03 -5.13
C VAL A 99 -6.31 -2.51 -3.73
N CYS A 100 -7.28 -2.33 -2.84
CA CYS A 100 -6.98 -1.81 -1.50
C CYS A 100 -6.17 -2.81 -0.66
N ARG A 101 -6.36 -4.12 -0.87
CA ARG A 101 -5.52 -5.16 -0.25
C ARG A 101 -4.11 -5.16 -0.83
N GLU A 102 -3.99 -5.08 -2.16
CA GLU A 102 -2.73 -4.98 -2.88
C GLU A 102 -1.91 -3.77 -2.37
N LEU A 103 -2.52 -2.60 -2.25
CA LEU A 103 -1.87 -1.41 -1.68
C LEU A 103 -1.62 -1.47 -0.16
N GLY A 104 -2.12 -2.50 0.53
CA GLY A 104 -2.05 -2.62 1.97
C GLY A 104 -2.84 -1.54 2.72
N CYS A 105 -3.87 -0.98 2.10
CA CYS A 105 -4.65 0.16 2.59
C CYS A 105 -5.95 -0.22 3.32
N GLY A 106 -6.15 -1.51 3.67
CA GLY A 106 -7.37 -1.99 4.31
C GLY A 106 -8.50 -2.25 3.31
N PRO A 107 -9.76 -2.39 3.74
CA PRO A 107 -10.90 -2.51 2.82
C PRO A 107 -11.22 -1.19 2.08
N PRO A 108 -11.89 -1.26 0.91
CA PRO A 108 -12.41 -0.08 0.23
C PRO A 108 -13.47 0.64 1.09
N SER A 109 -13.43 1.98 1.06
CA SER A 109 -14.35 2.84 1.82
C SER A 109 -15.23 3.72 0.95
N ALA A 110 -14.75 4.11 -0.24
CA ALA A 110 -15.54 4.84 -1.23
C ALA A 110 -15.01 4.59 -2.64
N LEU A 111 -15.96 4.50 -3.58
CA LEU A 111 -15.74 4.61 -5.02
C LEU A 111 -16.27 5.96 -5.46
N GLN A 112 -15.37 6.83 -5.92
CA GLN A 112 -15.72 8.15 -6.43
C GLN A 112 -15.69 8.12 -7.96
N GLY A 113 -16.82 8.48 -8.58
CA GLY A 113 -16.90 8.70 -10.02
C GLY A 113 -16.12 9.95 -10.44
N ALA A 114 -15.51 9.87 -11.62
CA ALA A 114 -14.74 10.91 -12.32
C ALA A 114 -13.94 11.90 -11.44
N LEU A 115 -12.85 11.43 -10.81
CA LEU A 115 -11.71 12.31 -10.53
C LEU A 115 -11.07 12.65 -11.88
N HIS A 116 -11.58 13.70 -12.56
CA HIS A 116 -11.24 14.11 -13.93
C HIS A 116 -9.84 13.61 -14.32
N GLY A 117 -9.82 12.51 -15.07
CA GLY A 117 -8.59 12.05 -15.70
C GLY A 117 -8.10 13.15 -16.65
N ASP A 118 -6.78 13.25 -16.81
CA ASP A 118 -6.23 14.08 -17.87
C ASP A 118 -6.90 13.66 -19.19
N MET A 119 -7.50 14.61 -19.93
CA MET A 119 -8.32 14.32 -21.12
C MET A 119 -7.54 13.58 -22.22
N GLY A 120 -6.21 13.46 -22.09
CA GLY A 120 -5.33 12.71 -22.99
C GLY A 120 -4.79 11.38 -22.44
N ALA A 121 -5.12 10.95 -21.21
CA ALA A 121 -4.56 9.72 -20.64
C ALA A 121 -5.27 8.46 -21.20
N PRO A 122 -4.52 7.41 -21.58
CA PRO A 122 -5.11 6.14 -21.99
C PRO A 122 -6.00 5.56 -20.88
N VAL A 123 -7.18 5.09 -21.27
CA VAL A 123 -8.14 4.41 -20.38
C VAL A 123 -8.11 2.91 -20.63
N TRP A 124 -8.16 2.13 -19.57
CA TRP A 124 -8.10 0.68 -19.59
C TRP A 124 -9.34 0.13 -20.31
N SER A 125 -9.09 -0.66 -21.35
CA SER A 125 -10.13 -1.08 -22.30
C SER A 125 -10.88 -2.35 -21.89
N LYS A 126 -10.47 -3.01 -20.81
CA LYS A 126 -11.08 -4.26 -20.34
C LYS A 126 -11.79 -4.05 -19.00
N GLU A 127 -12.75 -4.92 -18.73
CA GLU A 127 -13.41 -5.01 -17.43
C GLU A 127 -12.68 -6.02 -16.56
N PHE A 128 -12.38 -5.63 -15.32
CA PHE A 128 -11.88 -6.54 -14.32
C PHE A 128 -13.06 -7.33 -13.74
N GLN A 129 -12.83 -8.61 -13.49
CA GLN A 129 -13.84 -9.53 -12.97
C GLN A 129 -13.22 -10.29 -11.81
N CYS A 130 -12.76 -9.54 -10.81
CA CYS A 130 -12.17 -10.11 -9.61
C CYS A 130 -13.21 -10.92 -8.82
N GLU A 131 -12.78 -12.03 -8.25
CA GLU A 131 -13.57 -12.82 -7.29
C GLU A 131 -13.34 -12.31 -5.85
N GLY A 132 -12.34 -11.45 -5.64
CA GLY A 132 -12.04 -10.77 -4.37
C GLY A 132 -10.94 -11.44 -3.55
N HIS A 133 -10.37 -12.56 -4.01
CA HIS A 133 -9.29 -13.30 -3.34
C HIS A 133 -7.92 -13.16 -4.03
N GLU A 134 -7.90 -12.52 -5.20
CA GLU A 134 -6.69 -12.28 -6.00
C GLU A 134 -5.66 -11.43 -5.26
N SER A 135 -4.37 -11.72 -5.46
CA SER A 135 -3.31 -10.96 -4.78
C SER A 135 -3.04 -9.60 -5.43
N THR A 136 -3.22 -9.51 -6.75
CA THR A 136 -3.09 -8.28 -7.52
C THR A 136 -4.26 -8.10 -8.48
N LEU A 137 -4.57 -6.86 -8.85
CA LEU A 137 -5.64 -6.55 -9.81
C LEU A 137 -5.39 -7.22 -11.18
N LEU A 138 -4.12 -7.42 -11.55
CA LEU A 138 -3.74 -8.08 -12.80
C LEU A 138 -3.90 -9.61 -12.79
N ASP A 139 -4.07 -10.23 -11.61
CA ASP A 139 -4.38 -11.66 -11.49
C ASP A 139 -5.86 -11.95 -11.76
N CYS A 140 -6.71 -10.91 -11.72
CA CYS A 140 -8.13 -11.04 -12.01
C CYS A 140 -8.36 -11.37 -13.49
N ARG A 141 -9.42 -12.13 -13.76
CA ARG A 141 -9.88 -12.31 -15.15
C ARG A 141 -10.23 -10.94 -15.73
N SER A 142 -9.79 -10.70 -16.96
CA SER A 142 -10.15 -9.50 -17.71
C SER A 142 -10.80 -9.88 -19.03
N SER A 143 -11.90 -9.21 -19.36
CA SER A 143 -12.63 -9.42 -20.60
C SER A 143 -12.86 -8.10 -21.33
N ASN A 144 -13.09 -8.16 -22.64
CA ASN A 144 -13.58 -6.98 -23.34
C ASN A 144 -14.95 -6.64 -22.74
N SER A 145 -15.13 -5.40 -22.27
CA SER A 145 -16.40 -5.05 -21.66
C SER A 145 -17.52 -5.12 -22.69
N THR A 146 -18.68 -5.61 -22.23
CA THR A 146 -19.94 -5.58 -22.99
C THR A 146 -20.68 -4.26 -22.80
N ARG A 147 -20.24 -3.44 -21.84
CA ARG A 147 -20.73 -2.08 -21.59
C ARG A 147 -20.13 -1.13 -22.63
N SER A 148 -20.83 -0.04 -22.92
CA SER A 148 -20.43 0.96 -23.93
C SER A 148 -18.98 1.44 -23.74
N SER A 149 -18.32 1.87 -24.82
CA SER A 149 -16.96 2.44 -24.77
C SER A 149 -16.82 3.48 -23.67
N CYS A 150 -15.80 3.33 -22.82
CA CYS A 150 -15.51 4.28 -21.76
C CYS A 150 -15.29 5.68 -22.35
N SER A 151 -16.05 6.67 -21.89
CA SER A 151 -15.87 8.04 -22.36
C SER A 151 -14.54 8.61 -21.83
N PRO A 152 -13.79 9.39 -22.64
CA PRO A 152 -12.59 10.07 -22.16
C PRO A 152 -12.85 10.85 -20.87
N GLY A 153 -11.95 10.74 -19.89
CA GLY A 153 -12.06 11.43 -18.60
C GLY A 153 -12.81 10.69 -17.48
N LYS A 154 -13.43 9.54 -17.75
CA LYS A 154 -14.10 8.69 -16.74
C LYS A 154 -13.13 7.72 -16.03
N ALA A 155 -12.15 8.27 -15.33
CA ALA A 155 -11.26 7.46 -14.50
C ALA A 155 -11.88 7.22 -13.12
N VAL A 156 -11.79 5.99 -12.61
CA VAL A 156 -12.27 5.64 -11.28
C VAL A 156 -11.39 6.25 -10.19
N GLY A 157 -12.03 6.88 -9.21
CA GLY A 157 -11.43 7.27 -7.94
C GLY A 157 -11.69 6.20 -6.88
N LEU A 158 -10.65 5.78 -6.17
CA LEU A 158 -10.73 4.80 -5.09
C LEU A 158 -10.23 5.43 -3.80
N THR A 159 -10.97 5.23 -2.71
CA THR A 159 -10.51 5.54 -1.35
C THR A 159 -10.61 4.29 -0.49
N CYS A 160 -9.48 3.81 -0.01
CA CYS A 160 -9.38 2.70 0.93
C CYS A 160 -9.45 3.21 2.37
N SER A 161 -9.80 2.32 3.31
CA SER A 161 -9.86 2.66 4.73
C SER A 161 -8.43 2.75 5.30
N GLU A 162 -7.82 3.92 5.16
CA GLU A 162 -6.51 4.21 5.75
C GLU A 162 -6.44 3.74 7.21
N PRO A 163 -5.50 2.85 7.56
CA PRO A 163 -5.41 2.34 8.92
C PRO A 163 -4.76 3.34 9.87
N ILE A 164 -4.27 4.49 9.38
CA ILE A 164 -3.54 5.50 10.16
C ILE A 164 -4.05 6.90 9.83
N ARG A 165 -3.98 7.84 10.78
CA ARG A 165 -4.32 9.27 10.56
C ARG A 165 -3.63 10.18 11.58
N LEU A 166 -3.56 11.48 11.27
CA LEU A 166 -3.21 12.54 12.21
C LEU A 166 -4.46 13.36 12.56
N VAL A 167 -4.72 13.59 13.85
CA VAL A 167 -5.89 14.32 14.33
C VAL A 167 -5.52 15.50 15.22
N GLY A 168 -6.33 16.56 15.18
CA GLY A 168 -6.22 17.69 16.11
C GLY A 168 -5.03 18.62 15.90
N GLY A 169 -4.25 18.46 14.82
CA GLY A 169 -3.18 19.40 14.46
C GLY A 169 -3.60 20.44 13.42
N ALA A 170 -2.66 21.30 13.05
CA ALA A 170 -2.90 22.46 12.18
C ALA A 170 -3.12 22.12 10.70
N SER A 171 -2.85 20.87 10.29
CA SER A 171 -3.05 20.38 8.92
C SER A 171 -3.28 18.88 8.91
N ARG A 172 -3.61 18.30 7.76
CA ARG A 172 -3.68 16.83 7.60
C ARG A 172 -2.34 16.11 7.90
N CYS A 173 -1.24 16.85 7.85
CA CYS A 173 0.13 16.38 8.04
C CYS A 173 0.69 16.76 9.43
N ALA A 174 -0.18 17.16 10.37
CA ALA A 174 0.20 17.44 11.75
C ALA A 174 -0.89 16.99 12.73
N GLY A 175 -0.50 16.46 13.89
CA GLY A 175 -1.42 16.11 14.97
C GLY A 175 -1.09 14.80 15.68
N THR A 176 -2.00 14.34 16.53
CA THR A 176 -1.88 13.06 17.24
C THR A 176 -2.02 11.89 16.26
N LEU A 177 -1.06 10.99 16.27
CA LEU A 177 -1.11 9.78 15.45
C LEU A 177 -2.10 8.78 16.03
N GLU A 178 -3.07 8.36 15.22
CA GLU A 178 -4.01 7.29 15.55
C GLU A 178 -3.92 6.15 14.55
N ILE A 179 -4.17 4.92 15.04
CA ILE A 179 -4.26 3.70 14.22
C ILE A 179 -5.64 3.06 14.43
N LYS A 180 -6.21 2.49 13.36
CA LYS A 180 -7.48 1.76 13.39
C LYS A 180 -7.25 0.25 13.36
N LEU A 181 -7.53 -0.43 14.47
CA LEU A 181 -7.62 -1.90 14.56
C LEU A 181 -8.97 -2.25 15.17
N GLY A 182 -10.03 -2.17 14.35
CA GLY A 182 -11.42 -2.14 14.79
C GLY A 182 -11.86 -0.71 15.14
N GLU A 183 -11.26 -0.11 16.17
CA GLU A 183 -11.49 1.27 16.58
C GLU A 183 -10.22 2.14 16.48
N TRP A 184 -10.44 3.45 16.37
CA TRP A 184 -9.37 4.44 16.39
C TRP A 184 -8.88 4.63 17.82
N ARG A 185 -7.56 4.50 18.02
CA ARG A 185 -6.90 4.88 19.28
C ARG A 185 -5.60 5.61 18.98
N PRO A 186 -5.18 6.54 19.86
CA PRO A 186 -3.89 7.18 19.73
C PRO A 186 -2.75 6.19 19.93
N VAL A 187 -1.62 6.49 19.31
CA VAL A 187 -0.40 5.71 19.43
C VAL A 187 0.35 6.14 20.69
N ASP A 188 0.85 5.14 21.42
CA ASP A 188 1.69 5.33 22.60
C ASP A 188 2.92 6.17 22.24
N GLY A 189 3.14 7.23 23.00
CA GLY A 189 4.27 8.12 22.77
C GLY A 189 5.62 7.51 23.14
N ASP A 190 5.62 6.46 23.96
CA ASP A 190 6.86 5.91 24.49
C ASP A 190 7.68 5.23 23.40
N ASN A 191 8.96 5.61 23.32
CA ASN A 191 9.96 5.09 22.39
C ASN A 191 9.77 5.40 20.90
N TRP A 192 8.94 6.39 20.57
CA TRP A 192 8.97 6.94 19.22
C TRP A 192 10.16 7.89 19.03
N ALA A 193 10.87 7.73 17.92
CA ALA A 193 11.85 8.70 17.45
C ALA A 193 11.48 9.21 16.06
N LEU A 194 12.29 10.14 15.54
CA LEU A 194 12.09 10.74 14.21
C LEU A 194 12.12 9.71 13.07
N ARG A 195 12.77 8.55 13.28
CA ARG A 195 12.85 7.48 12.26
C ARG A 195 11.50 6.80 12.06
N GLU A 196 10.81 6.49 13.15
CA GLU A 196 9.47 5.91 13.19
C GLU A 196 8.46 6.93 12.63
N ALA A 197 8.59 8.19 13.05
CA ALA A 197 7.81 9.31 12.51
C ALA A 197 7.94 9.44 10.99
N ALA A 198 9.14 9.25 10.43
CA ALA A 198 9.35 9.32 8.99
C ALA A 198 8.58 8.23 8.23
N VAL A 199 8.42 7.03 8.81
CA VAL A 199 7.60 5.97 8.21
C VAL A 199 6.12 6.37 8.20
N ALA A 200 5.62 6.91 9.32
CA ALA A 200 4.24 7.41 9.41
C ALA A 200 3.97 8.55 8.41
N CYS A 201 4.84 9.56 8.36
CA CYS A 201 4.72 10.68 7.44
C CYS A 201 4.76 10.24 5.97
N LYS A 202 5.59 9.25 5.64
CA LYS A 202 5.63 8.67 4.29
C LYS A 202 4.33 7.93 3.97
N GLN A 203 3.81 7.12 4.88
CA GLN A 203 2.58 6.36 4.67
C GLN A 203 1.34 7.26 4.53
N LEU A 204 1.34 8.41 5.20
CA LEU A 204 0.31 9.46 5.09
C LEU A 204 0.45 10.35 3.84
N ASP A 205 1.45 10.11 2.99
CA ASP A 205 1.82 11.00 1.89
C ASP A 205 1.98 12.47 2.33
N CYS A 206 2.78 12.66 3.38
CA CYS A 206 3.05 13.96 4.00
C CYS A 206 4.55 14.32 3.98
N GLY A 207 5.34 13.61 3.17
CA GLY A 207 6.77 13.82 3.03
C GLY A 207 7.56 13.32 4.24
N SER A 208 8.50 14.12 4.71
CA SER A 208 9.43 13.74 5.79
C SER A 208 8.92 14.20 7.17
N ALA A 209 9.33 13.50 8.22
CA ALA A 209 9.06 13.93 9.59
C ALA A 209 9.91 15.16 9.94
N LEU A 210 9.25 16.22 10.41
CA LEU A 210 9.89 17.46 10.86
C LEU A 210 10.04 17.51 12.38
N ALA A 211 9.00 17.10 13.11
CA ALA A 211 8.99 17.13 14.56
C ALA A 211 8.17 15.99 15.16
N ILE A 212 8.54 15.62 16.38
CA ILE A 212 7.84 14.69 17.24
C ILE A 212 7.63 15.34 18.60
N GLU A 213 6.41 15.27 19.12
CA GLU A 213 6.06 15.75 20.44
C GLU A 213 5.40 14.63 21.24
N HIS A 214 5.82 14.47 22.49
CA HIS A 214 5.24 13.48 23.41
C HIS A 214 4.27 14.19 24.33
N ARG A 215 2.98 13.89 24.16
CA ARG A 215 1.91 14.51 24.93
C ARG A 215 1.55 13.63 26.12
N LYS A 216 1.71 14.18 27.33
CA LYS A 216 1.25 13.53 28.56
C LYS A 216 -0.22 13.86 28.83
N SER A 217 -0.99 12.85 29.20
CA SER A 217 -2.42 12.90 29.48
C SER A 217 -2.76 11.94 30.63
N SER A 218 -4.02 11.90 31.06
CA SER A 218 -4.56 10.76 31.81
C SER A 218 -4.37 9.44 31.04
N ASP A 219 -4.14 8.36 31.77
CA ASP A 219 -4.11 7.00 31.23
C ASP A 219 -5.36 6.73 30.40
N ARG A 220 -5.14 6.23 29.19
CA ARG A 220 -6.19 5.85 28.24
C ARG A 220 -5.73 4.63 27.43
N PRO A 221 -6.65 3.90 26.81
CA PRO A 221 -6.29 2.86 25.85
C PRO A 221 -5.55 3.48 24.66
N VAL A 222 -4.34 3.00 24.39
CA VAL A 222 -3.49 3.41 23.26
C VAL A 222 -2.99 2.18 22.49
N TRP A 223 -2.48 2.42 21.30
CA TRP A 223 -1.76 1.44 20.50
C TRP A 223 -0.25 1.58 20.70
N ARG A 224 0.40 0.57 21.27
CA ARG A 224 1.87 0.53 21.35
C ARG A 224 2.43 -0.25 20.17
N ILE A 225 3.34 0.38 19.43
CA ILE A 225 4.08 -0.28 18.35
C ILE A 225 5.33 -0.90 18.95
N GLN A 226 5.59 -2.18 18.66
CA GLN A 226 6.80 -2.84 19.13
C GLN A 226 8.04 -2.32 18.39
N HIS A 227 9.15 -2.16 19.13
CA HIS A 227 10.42 -1.56 18.70
C HIS A 227 11.05 -2.13 17.43
N ASP A 228 10.74 -3.37 17.04
CA ASP A 228 11.38 -4.03 15.90
C ASP A 228 10.80 -3.64 14.53
N PHE A 229 9.82 -2.73 14.49
CA PHE A 229 9.16 -2.29 13.26
C PHE A 229 10.08 -1.57 12.26
N VAL A 230 11.06 -0.77 12.71
CA VAL A 230 11.87 0.03 11.77
C VAL A 230 12.85 -0.81 10.96
N LYS A 231 13.24 -1.99 11.44
CA LYS A 231 14.13 -2.90 10.71
C LYS A 231 13.45 -3.58 9.53
N SER A 232 12.13 -3.53 9.48
CA SER A 232 11.34 -4.49 8.71
C SER A 232 10.57 -3.86 7.55
N ARG A 233 10.60 -2.52 7.39
CA ARG A 233 9.91 -1.76 6.32
C ARG A 233 8.40 -2.07 6.20
N PHE A 234 7.80 -2.64 7.25
CA PHE A 234 6.40 -3.08 7.21
C PHE A 234 5.42 -1.90 7.39
N SER A 235 4.12 -2.19 7.35
CA SER A 235 3.05 -1.24 7.70
C SER A 235 2.92 -1.13 9.22
N LEU A 236 2.72 0.09 9.76
CA LEU A 236 2.65 0.36 11.23
C LEU A 236 1.66 -0.53 11.99
N ARG A 237 0.70 -1.14 11.29
CA ARG A 237 -0.33 -2.05 11.82
C ARG A 237 0.17 -3.42 12.26
N GLU A 238 1.30 -3.90 11.73
CA GLU A 238 1.68 -5.33 11.87
C GLU A 238 2.26 -5.69 13.24
N PHE A 239 2.60 -4.69 14.07
CA PHE A 239 3.25 -4.88 15.38
C PHE A 239 2.61 -4.03 16.48
N VAL A 240 1.28 -3.96 16.50
CA VAL A 240 0.52 -3.14 17.45
C VAL A 240 -0.08 -4.00 18.56
N ILE A 241 0.12 -3.58 19.81
CA ILE A 241 -0.52 -4.18 20.99
C ILE A 241 -1.35 -3.14 21.75
N PRO A 242 -2.53 -3.53 22.30
CA PRO A 242 -3.32 -2.65 23.14
C PRO A 242 -2.65 -2.49 24.51
N VAL A 243 -2.49 -1.26 24.97
CA VAL A 243 -1.98 -0.95 26.31
C VAL A 243 -2.70 0.27 26.88
N ASN A 244 -2.64 0.46 28.20
CA ASN A 244 -2.98 1.75 28.79
C ASN A 244 -1.71 2.57 28.94
N SER A 245 -1.75 3.82 28.48
CA SER A 245 -0.66 4.77 28.61
C SER A 245 -1.20 6.17 28.81
N SER A 246 -0.43 6.97 29.53
CA SER A 246 -0.60 8.41 29.69
C SER A 246 0.21 9.19 28.65
N SER A 247 0.91 8.52 27.74
CA SER A 247 1.78 9.10 26.73
C SER A 247 1.20 8.88 25.34
N THR A 248 1.09 9.93 24.54
CA THR A 248 0.68 9.86 23.12
C THR A 248 1.66 10.62 22.25
N VAL A 249 1.81 10.21 20.98
CA VAL A 249 2.70 10.88 20.04
C VAL A 249 1.94 11.82 19.10
N ASP A 250 2.41 13.07 19.03
CA ASP A 250 2.03 14.05 18.04
C ASP A 250 3.16 14.19 17.01
N LEU A 251 2.81 14.17 15.73
CA LEU A 251 3.74 14.26 14.60
C LEU A 251 3.51 15.56 13.84
N THR A 252 4.59 16.16 13.35
CA THR A 252 4.55 17.19 12.31
C THR A 252 5.39 16.72 11.14
N CYS A 253 4.77 16.57 9.98
CA CYS A 253 5.42 16.22 8.73
C CYS A 253 5.60 17.46 7.84
N SER A 254 6.43 17.37 6.81
CA SER A 254 6.70 18.51 5.91
C SER A 254 5.49 18.98 5.13
N GLY A 255 4.51 18.08 4.94
CA GLY A 255 3.44 18.28 3.97
C GLY A 255 3.98 18.11 2.56
N ASN A 256 3.16 17.52 1.69
CA ASN A 256 3.42 17.61 0.27
C ASN A 256 2.91 18.98 -0.16
N HIS A 257 3.82 19.94 -0.38
CA HIS A 257 3.52 21.07 -1.25
C HIS A 257 3.28 20.51 -2.66
N ILE A 258 2.09 19.98 -2.92
CA ILE A 258 1.55 20.08 -4.26
C ILE A 258 1.29 21.58 -4.39
N THR A 259 2.24 22.28 -5.01
CA THR A 259 1.96 23.56 -5.62
C THR A 259 0.81 23.30 -6.60
N SER A 260 -0.42 23.46 -6.11
CA SER A 260 -1.53 23.80 -6.99
C SER A 260 -1.19 25.20 -7.47
N SER A 261 -0.33 25.26 -8.49
CA SER A 261 -0.31 26.40 -9.39
C SER A 261 -1.67 26.40 -10.06
N PHE A 262 -2.63 27.00 -9.38
CA PHE A 262 -3.75 27.66 -10.01
C PHE A 262 -3.13 28.65 -11.00
N VAL A 263 -3.04 28.23 -12.26
CA VAL A 263 -2.86 29.17 -13.35
C VAL A 263 -4.21 29.84 -13.50
N THR A 264 -4.30 31.07 -12.99
CA THR A 264 -5.32 32.06 -13.35
C THR A 264 -5.23 32.40 -14.82
#